data_AF-A0A0M3J4X4-F1
#
_entry.id   AF-A0A0M3J4X4-F1
#
_cell.length_a   1.000
_cell.length_b   1.000
_cell.length_c   1.000
_cell.angle_alpha   90.00
_cell.angle_beta   90.00
_cell.angle_gamma   90.00
#
_symmetry.space_group_name_H-M   'P 1'
#
loop_
_entity.id
_entity.type
_entity.pdbx_description
1 polymer ?
#
loop_
_entity_poly.entity_id
_entity_poly.type
_entity_poly.pdbx_seq_one_letter_code
_entity_poly.pdbx_strand_id
1 'polypeptide(L)'
;MCGILGIILAEDASPAEGLAGIAVDGLMDLQHRGTESSGLVGTDGVHRNQFDIVKGSGLVREIYNAENLSKFKDSIAMLGHNRYSTAGMKDAINCVQPFVVYTSVGLVAIAHNGELVNTNEKRSEVRFLIQTLVDC
;
A
#
# COMPACT_ATOMS: atom_id res chain seq x y z
N MET A 1 11.45 1.20 11.58
CA MET A 1 10.37 0.19 11.58
C MET A 1 9.18 0.82 10.90
N CYS A 2 8.67 0.26 9.81
CA CYS A 2 7.69 0.86 8.90
C CYS A 2 6.46 1.50 9.58
N GLY A 3 5.80 2.41 8.89
CA GLY A 3 4.51 2.98 9.28
C GLY A 3 3.38 2.43 8.41
N ILE A 4 2.21 2.17 8.98
CA ILE A 4 1.00 1.81 8.25
C ILE A 4 -0.12 2.74 8.67
N LEU A 5 -0.94 3.15 7.71
CA LEU A 5 -2.14 3.94 7.91
C LEU A 5 -3.31 3.27 7.18
N GLY A 6 -4.48 3.20 7.79
CA GLY A 6 -5.72 2.78 7.14
C GLY A 6 -6.84 3.75 7.48
N ILE A 7 -7.60 4.17 6.48
CA ILE A 7 -8.70 5.13 6.65
C ILE A 7 -9.91 4.60 5.89
N ILE A 8 -11.09 4.67 6.51
CA ILE A 8 -12.38 4.41 5.88
C ILE A 8 -13.27 5.61 6.18
N LEU A 9 -13.86 6.18 5.14
CA LEU A 9 -14.77 7.30 5.22
C LEU A 9 -16.10 6.83 5.81
N ALA A 10 -16.59 7.54 6.83
CA ALA A 10 -17.93 7.32 7.36
C ALA A 10 -18.99 7.81 6.37
N GLU A 11 -20.17 7.19 6.35
CA GLU A 11 -21.21 7.44 5.34
C GLU A 11 -21.62 8.93 5.21
N ASP A 12 -21.62 9.68 6.32
CA ASP A 12 -22.00 11.10 6.36
C ASP A 12 -20.80 12.07 6.36
N ALA A 13 -19.57 11.56 6.18
CA ALA A 13 -18.38 12.38 6.22
C ALA A 13 -18.02 12.92 4.82
N SER A 14 -17.72 14.21 4.73
CA SER A 14 -17.20 14.85 3.52
C SER A 14 -16.03 15.77 3.89
N PRO A 15 -14.82 15.21 4.07
CA PRO A 15 -13.65 15.99 4.44
C PRO A 15 -13.28 16.98 3.33
N ALA A 16 -13.02 18.23 3.69
CA ALA A 16 -12.75 19.32 2.75
C ALA A 16 -11.54 19.05 1.82
N GLU A 17 -10.54 18.32 2.32
CA GLU A 17 -9.32 17.97 1.56
C GLU A 17 -9.40 16.56 0.93
N GLY A 18 -10.56 15.91 1.03
CA GLY A 18 -10.74 14.51 0.64
C GLY A 18 -9.96 13.54 1.55
N LEU A 19 -10.13 12.24 1.29
CA LEU A 19 -9.45 11.20 2.07
C LEU A 19 -7.94 11.18 1.81
N ALA A 20 -7.52 11.61 0.62
CA ALA A 20 -6.13 11.60 0.18
C ALA A 20 -5.26 12.60 0.97
N GLY A 21 -5.76 13.81 1.25
CA GLY A 21 -5.05 14.79 2.07
C GLY A 21 -4.80 14.26 3.48
N ILE A 22 -5.85 13.74 4.12
CA ILE A 22 -5.76 13.11 5.44
C ILE A 22 -4.78 11.94 5.44
N ALA A 23 -4.79 11.11 4.39
CA ALA A 23 -3.87 9.99 4.27
C ALA A 23 -2.41 10.45 4.15
N VAL A 24 -2.14 11.50 3.37
CA VAL A 24 -0.79 12.06 3.23
C VAL A 24 -0.32 12.67 4.55
N ASP A 25 -1.15 13.43 5.25
CA ASP A 25 -0.80 14.00 6.55
C ASP A 25 -0.52 12.92 7.59
N GLY A 26 -1.36 11.88 7.65
CA GLY A 26 -1.10 10.73 8.52
C GLY A 26 0.21 10.01 8.18
N LEU A 27 0.58 9.92 6.90
CA LEU A 27 1.88 9.38 6.49
C LEU A 27 3.04 10.34 6.81
N MET A 28 2.85 11.66 6.77
CA MET A 28 3.86 12.63 7.24
C MET A 28 4.14 12.44 8.73
N ASP A 29 3.09 12.30 9.54
CA ASP A 29 3.22 12.09 10.98
C ASP A 29 3.95 10.77 11.27
N LEU A 30 3.74 9.76 10.42
CA LEU A 30 4.44 8.47 10.47
C LEU A 30 5.79 8.46 9.72
N GLN A 31 6.30 9.59 9.21
CA GLN A 31 7.55 9.63 8.43
C GLN A 31 8.76 9.12 9.23
N HIS A 32 8.79 9.35 10.54
CA HIS A 32 9.83 8.86 11.44
C HIS A 32 9.93 7.32 11.49
N ARG A 33 8.88 6.62 11.03
CA ARG A 33 8.84 5.15 10.95
C ARG A 33 9.47 4.61 9.67
N GLY A 34 9.60 5.41 8.61
CA GLY A 34 10.28 4.98 7.39
C GLY A 34 10.49 6.11 6.39
N THR A 35 11.69 6.20 5.83
CA THR A 35 12.16 7.33 5.01
C THR A 35 12.59 6.92 3.61
N GLU A 36 12.46 5.65 3.25
CA GLU A 36 12.98 5.14 1.97
C GLU A 36 11.95 5.14 0.85
N SER A 37 10.67 4.95 1.20
CA SER A 37 9.57 4.96 0.24
C SER A 37 8.26 5.15 0.97
N SER A 38 7.27 5.62 0.22
CA SER A 38 5.88 5.73 0.65
C SER A 38 4.96 5.24 -0.46
N GLY A 39 3.83 4.66 -0.07
CA GLY A 39 2.76 4.30 -0.99
C GLY A 39 1.38 4.47 -0.40
N LEU A 40 0.43 4.79 -1.28
CA LEU A 40 -1.01 4.89 -1.03
C LEU A 40 -1.76 4.05 -2.06
N VAL A 41 -2.77 3.34 -1.57
CA VAL A 41 -3.78 2.64 -2.36
C VAL A 41 -5.16 3.12 -1.93
N GLY A 42 -6.05 3.38 -2.89
CA GLY A 42 -7.42 3.84 -2.64
C GLY A 42 -8.45 3.04 -3.42
N THR A 43 -9.67 2.99 -2.89
CA THR A 43 -10.83 2.35 -3.52
C THR A 43 -12.10 3.15 -3.27
N ASP A 44 -13.00 3.16 -4.24
CA ASP A 44 -14.36 3.71 -4.12
C ASP A 44 -15.36 2.73 -3.46
N GLY A 45 -14.91 1.50 -3.14
CA GLY A 45 -15.73 0.45 -2.53
C GLY A 45 -16.79 -0.17 -3.44
N VAL A 46 -16.95 0.32 -4.67
CA VAL A 46 -17.92 -0.17 -5.65
C VAL A 46 -17.22 -1.07 -6.67
N HIS A 47 -16.09 -0.62 -7.21
CA HIS A 47 -15.35 -1.32 -8.26
C HIS A 47 -14.30 -2.27 -7.66
N ARG A 48 -14.72 -3.51 -7.36
CA ARG A 48 -13.89 -4.55 -6.72
C ARG A 48 -12.59 -4.94 -7.45
N ASN A 49 -12.46 -4.57 -8.73
CA ASN A 49 -11.30 -4.87 -9.58
C ASN A 49 -10.50 -3.62 -9.95
N GLN A 50 -10.71 -2.50 -9.26
CA GLN A 50 -10.00 -1.26 -9.50
C GLN A 50 -9.54 -0.64 -8.19
N PHE A 51 -8.23 -0.45 -8.05
CA PHE A 51 -7.62 0.37 -7.03
C PHE A 51 -6.77 1.45 -7.68
N ASP A 52 -6.87 2.67 -7.15
CA ASP A 52 -5.92 3.74 -7.46
C ASP A 52 -4.67 3.56 -6.63
N ILE A 53 -3.51 3.81 -7.22
CA ILE A 53 -2.21 3.57 -6.59
C ILE A 53 -1.27 4.73 -6.90
N VAL A 54 -0.62 5.25 -5.86
CA VAL A 54 0.51 6.18 -5.96
C VAL A 54 1.58 5.68 -4.99
N LYS A 55 2.78 5.40 -5.51
CA LYS A 55 3.89 4.94 -4.69
C LYS A 55 5.22 5.36 -5.30
N GLY A 56 6.22 5.61 -4.45
CA GLY A 56 7.53 6.05 -4.88
C GLY A 56 8.60 5.85 -3.81
N SER A 57 9.85 5.95 -4.24
CA SER A 57 11.00 6.03 -3.33
C SER A 57 11.18 7.47 -2.84
N GLY A 58 11.69 7.63 -1.63
CA GLY A 58 11.90 8.92 -0.98
C GLY A 58 10.89 9.23 0.12
N LEU A 59 10.86 10.51 0.49
CA LEU A 59 10.01 11.03 1.56
C LEU A 59 8.58 11.25 1.08
N VAL A 60 7.62 11.25 2.01
CA VAL A 60 6.20 11.48 1.72
C VAL A 60 6.01 12.80 0.96
N ARG A 61 6.74 13.87 1.33
CA ARG A 61 6.69 15.19 0.66
C ARG A 61 7.16 15.19 -0.78
N GLU A 62 8.00 14.24 -1.16
CA GLU A 62 8.60 14.16 -2.49
C GLU A 62 7.72 13.33 -3.43
N ILE A 63 6.99 12.36 -2.88
CA ILE A 63 6.21 11.39 -3.63
C ILE A 63 4.83 11.93 -4.00
N TYR A 64 4.16 12.64 -3.10
CA TYR A 64 2.77 13.06 -3.29
C TYR A 64 2.66 14.51 -3.74
N ASN A 65 1.86 14.76 -4.77
CA ASN A 65 1.55 16.09 -5.27
C ASN A 65 0.09 16.15 -5.72
N ALA A 66 -0.43 17.37 -5.95
CA ALA A 66 -1.84 17.56 -6.29
C ALA A 66 -2.28 16.77 -7.54
N GLU A 67 -1.39 16.63 -8.53
CA GLU A 67 -1.68 15.89 -9.76
C GLU A 67 -1.89 14.40 -9.47
N ASN A 68 -0.97 13.75 -8.76
CA ASN A 68 -1.10 12.32 -8.51
C ASN A 68 -2.15 11.98 -7.44
N LEU A 69 -2.41 12.88 -6.49
CA LEU A 69 -3.46 12.71 -5.49
C LEU A 69 -4.87 12.86 -6.07
N SER A 70 -5.02 13.56 -7.19
CA SER A 70 -6.32 13.70 -7.87
C SER A 70 -6.95 12.37 -8.29
N LYS A 71 -6.15 11.30 -8.38
CA LYS A 71 -6.61 9.92 -8.64
C LYS A 71 -7.52 9.40 -7.55
N PHE A 72 -7.33 9.84 -6.30
CA PHE A 72 -8.07 9.34 -5.14
C PHE A 72 -9.35 10.13 -4.86
N LYS A 73 -9.81 10.99 -5.78
CA LYS A 73 -10.94 11.91 -5.56
C LYS A 73 -12.23 11.22 -5.09
N ASP A 74 -12.46 9.99 -5.55
CA ASP A 74 -13.67 9.21 -5.27
C ASP A 74 -13.40 8.08 -4.24
N SER A 75 -12.20 8.05 -3.65
CA SER A 75 -11.83 7.00 -2.69
C SER A 75 -12.57 7.16 -1.36
N ILE A 76 -13.22 6.08 -0.92
CA ILE A 76 -13.89 5.98 0.38
C ILE A 76 -13.07 5.17 1.40
N ALA A 77 -12.07 4.41 0.94
CA ALA A 77 -11.15 3.69 1.80
C ALA A 77 -9.73 3.75 1.23
N MET A 78 -8.75 3.89 2.10
CA MET A 78 -7.33 4.03 1.73
C MET A 78 -6.42 3.27 2.68
N LEU A 79 -5.33 2.74 2.13
CA LEU A 79 -4.24 2.09 2.84
C LEU A 79 -2.91 2.77 2.46
N GLY A 80 -2.14 3.15 3.46
CA GLY A 80 -0.85 3.81 3.31
C GLY A 80 0.27 3.09 4.03
N HIS A 81 1.49 3.23 3.51
CA HIS A 81 2.68 2.63 4.12
C HIS A 81 3.93 3.47 3.90
N ASN A 82 4.73 3.67 4.96
CA ASN A 82 6.08 4.22 4.90
C ASN A 82 7.11 3.13 5.20
N ARG A 83 8.05 2.90 4.27
CA ARG A 83 9.04 1.83 4.38
C ARG A 83 10.32 2.27 5.09
N TYR A 84 10.84 1.38 5.93
CA TYR A 84 12.18 1.42 6.49
C TYR A 84 12.85 0.07 6.25
N SER A 85 13.96 0.00 5.51
CA SER A 85 14.64 -1.25 5.21
C SER A 85 15.45 -1.70 6.41
N THR A 86 15.08 -2.84 6.96
CA THR A 86 15.95 -3.63 7.84
C THR A 86 16.73 -4.69 7.05
N ALA A 87 16.21 -5.13 5.89
CA ALA A 87 16.84 -6.07 4.97
C ALA A 87 16.20 -5.99 3.55
N GLY A 88 16.94 -6.40 2.50
CA GLY A 88 16.46 -6.46 1.11
C GLY A 88 16.98 -5.33 0.20
N MET A 89 16.57 -5.35 -1.09
CA MET A 89 16.94 -4.33 -2.07
C MET A 89 16.36 -2.97 -1.67
N LYS A 90 17.24 -2.00 -1.41
CA LYS A 90 16.87 -0.67 -0.91
C LYS A 90 16.12 0.19 -1.93
N ASP A 91 16.28 -0.10 -3.23
CA ASP A 91 15.81 0.78 -4.31
C ASP A 91 14.82 0.11 -5.30
N ALA A 92 14.35 -1.10 -4.99
CA ALA A 92 13.38 -1.77 -5.85
C ALA A 92 11.98 -1.16 -5.66
N ILE A 93 11.43 -0.54 -6.70
CA ILE A 93 10.03 -0.06 -6.71
C ILE A 93 9.03 -1.18 -6.37
N ASN A 94 9.39 -2.42 -6.71
CA ASN A 94 8.62 -3.63 -6.41
C ASN A 94 8.58 -3.96 -4.91
N CYS A 95 9.40 -3.32 -4.08
CA CYS A 95 9.40 -3.44 -2.63
C CYS A 95 8.60 -2.33 -1.93
N VAL A 96 8.07 -1.35 -2.68
CA VAL A 96 7.24 -0.28 -2.13
C VAL A 96 5.81 -0.77 -1.92
N GLN A 97 5.37 -0.69 -0.67
CA GLN A 97 4.04 -1.07 -0.20
C GLN A 97 3.08 0.12 -0.17
N PRO A 98 1.76 -0.10 -0.21
CA PRO A 98 1.06 -1.40 -0.16
C PRO A 98 1.21 -2.28 -1.43
N PHE A 99 1.19 -3.60 -1.25
CA PHE A 99 1.13 -4.57 -2.34
C PHE A 99 -0.31 -4.78 -2.78
N VAL A 100 -0.58 -4.70 -4.09
CA VAL A 100 -1.89 -4.97 -4.68
C VAL A 100 -1.80 -6.25 -5.50
N VAL A 101 -2.65 -7.22 -5.18
CA VAL A 101 -2.67 -8.54 -5.82
C VAL A 101 -4.08 -8.90 -6.28
N TYR A 102 -4.18 -9.56 -7.43
CA TYR A 102 -5.43 -10.17 -7.88
C TYR A 102 -5.63 -11.52 -7.22
N THR A 103 -6.83 -11.75 -6.70
CA THR A 103 -7.23 -12.99 -6.04
C THR A 103 -8.57 -13.48 -6.60
N SER A 104 -9.00 -14.67 -6.21
CA SER A 104 -10.32 -15.21 -6.59
C SER A 104 -11.50 -14.36 -6.10
N VAL A 105 -11.30 -13.51 -5.09
CA VAL A 105 -12.33 -12.62 -4.54
C VAL A 105 -12.24 -11.18 -5.05
N GLY A 106 -11.31 -10.89 -5.95
CA GLY A 106 -11.03 -9.54 -6.48
C GLY A 106 -9.64 -9.03 -6.08
N LEU A 107 -9.45 -7.71 -6.19
CA LEU A 107 -8.21 -7.08 -5.75
C LEU A 107 -8.08 -7.04 -4.23
N VAL A 108 -6.88 -7.33 -3.73
CA VAL A 108 -6.52 -7.21 -2.31
C VAL A 108 -5.27 -6.35 -2.18
N ALA A 109 -5.34 -5.35 -1.30
CA ALA A 109 -4.21 -4.48 -0.93
C ALA A 109 -3.70 -4.85 0.46
N ILE A 110 -2.38 -5.02 0.62
CA ILE A 110 -1.75 -5.44 1.87
C ILE A 110 -0.54 -4.55 2.17
N ALA A 111 -0.46 -4.08 3.41
CA ALA A 111 0.71 -3.44 3.97
C ALA A 111 1.12 -4.17 5.25
N HIS A 112 2.42 -4.28 5.52
CA HIS A 112 2.95 -4.96 6.69
C HIS A 112 4.05 -4.16 7.36
N ASN A 113 4.12 -4.29 8.68
CA ASN A 113 5.18 -3.71 9.50
C ASN A 113 5.69 -4.81 10.43
N GLY A 114 6.77 -5.44 10.01
CA GLY A 114 7.32 -6.63 10.66
C GLY A 114 8.14 -7.45 9.68
N GLU A 115 8.73 -8.52 10.19
CA GLU A 115 9.61 -9.42 9.44
C GLU A 115 9.03 -10.84 9.44
N LEU A 116 9.15 -11.53 8.32
CA LEU A 116 8.76 -12.94 8.22
C LEU A 116 10.00 -13.81 8.47
N VAL A 117 10.12 -14.35 9.69
CA VAL A 117 11.32 -15.10 10.11
C VAL A 117 11.67 -16.32 9.23
N ASN A 118 10.66 -16.94 8.60
CA ASN A 118 10.82 -18.12 7.75
C ASN A 118 10.47 -17.84 6.28
N THR A 119 10.90 -16.69 5.74
CA THR A 119 10.59 -16.29 4.34
C THR A 119 10.95 -17.35 3.30
N ASN A 120 12.12 -17.98 3.40
CA ASN A 120 12.59 -18.95 2.39
C ASN A 120 11.76 -20.24 2.36
N GLU A 121 11.40 -20.77 3.53
CA GLU A 121 10.56 -21.95 3.69
C GLU A 121 9.17 -21.69 3.11
N LYS A 122 8.50 -20.63 3.60
CA LYS A 122 7.16 -20.23 3.12
C LYS A 122 7.14 -19.96 1.62
N ARG A 123 8.19 -19.33 1.07
CA ARG A 123 8.29 -19.07 -0.37
C ARG A 123 8.42 -20.36 -1.18
N SER A 124 9.07 -21.38 -0.64
CA SER A 124 9.21 -22.69 -1.27
C SER A 124 7.88 -23.46 -1.27
N GLU A 125 7.17 -23.46 -0.14
CA GLU A 125 5.82 -24.06 -0.02
C GLU A 125 4.84 -23.45 -1.03
N VAL A 126 4.78 -22.11 -1.09
CA VAL A 126 3.90 -21.40 -2.03
C VAL A 126 4.29 -21.68 -3.48
N ARG A 127 5.58 -21.73 -3.80
CA ARG A 127 6.05 -22.07 -5.15
C ARG A 127 5.64 -23.48 -5.55
N PHE A 128 5.76 -24.44 -4.64
CA PHE A 128 5.35 -25.83 -4.89
C PHE A 128 3.85 -25.93 -5.15
N LEU A 129 3.03 -25.23 -4.36
CA LEU A 129 1.58 -25.14 -4.56
C LEU A 129 1.22 -24.53 -5.93
N ILE A 130 1.83 -23.41 -6.30
CA ILE A 130 1.58 -22.76 -7.59
C ILE A 130 1.97 -23.68 -8.75
N GLN A 131 3.13 -24.34 -8.67
CA GLN A 131 3.56 -25.27 -9.72
C GLN A 131 2.57 -26.43 -9.88
N THR A 132 2.09 -26.99 -8.76
CA THR A 132 1.10 -28.08 -8.77
C THR A 132 -0.24 -27.63 -9.41
N LEU A 133 -0.65 -26.38 -9.20
CA LEU A 133 -1.86 -25.81 -9.81
C LEU A 133 -1.71 -25.52 -11.31
N VAL A 134 -0.49 -25.26 -11.79
CA VAL A 134 -0.20 -25.01 -13.22
C VAL A 134 -0.02 -26.31 -14.01
N ASP A 135 0.44 -27.37 -13.35
CA ASP A 135 0.68 -28.69 -13.96
C ASP A 135 -0.56 -29.61 -13.99
N CYS A 136 -1.70 -29.18 -13.44
CA CYS A 136 -3.00 -29.84 -13.55
C CYS A 136 -3.83 -29.26 -14.71
#